data_AF-A0A382J6W2-F1
#
_entry.id   AF-A0A382J6W2-F1
#
_cell.length_a   1.000
_cell.length_b   1.000
_cell.length_c   1.000
_cell.angle_alpha   90.00
_cell.angle_beta   90.00
_cell.angle_gamma   90.00
#
_symmetry.space_group_name_H-M   'P 1'
#
loop_
_entity.id
_entity.type
_entity.pdbx_description
1 polymer ?
#
loop_
_entity_poly.entity_id
_entity_poly.type
_entity_poly.pdbx_seq_one_letter_code
_entity_poly.pdbx_strand_id
1 'polypeptide(L)'
;AVSQNHPPKQIFPLLKLWRNKESRAVIIQILTMIVLFALIAMIGRNIVINLAAVGKDFSFGFFSWPAAYDITFSPFIEYTNKSTHLKAAIVGALNTLLVAACGIVLASILGFTMGILRLSNNWLINRIVYVFIEFMRNVPVLIHILALYALTVTLLPPARKAIDVGGGNFFLSNRGFYVPSPIFESGAGFVGIIFILALIVSYLFKRWANKIQNETGKIYPVFWFSTGIIIGTTAIAYFLTGMPLSWEIPVLKGFNFKGGMAVKPEFLALWLALSYYTACFIAEIVRAGILSVSYGQTEASYALGLKTNRTLQLVIVPQALRVIIPPLCSQFLNLTKNSSLAIAIGYMD
;
A
#
# COMPACT_ATOMS: atom_id res chain seq x y z
N ALA A 1 15.38 -75.81 -32.19
CA ALA A 1 15.55 -74.41 -31.74
C ALA A 1 14.74 -73.51 -32.65
N VAL A 2 13.51 -73.15 -32.26
CA VAL A 2 12.64 -72.26 -33.03
C VAL A 2 12.11 -71.19 -32.08
N SER A 3 12.56 -69.97 -32.35
CA SER A 3 12.15 -68.71 -31.75
C SER A 3 10.63 -68.54 -31.81
N GLN A 4 9.94 -68.52 -30.67
CA GLN A 4 8.57 -68.02 -30.59
C GLN A 4 8.59 -66.51 -30.29
N ASN A 5 8.44 -65.72 -31.35
CA ASN A 5 8.08 -64.31 -31.28
C ASN A 5 6.67 -64.18 -30.68
N HIS A 6 6.58 -63.64 -29.46
CA HIS A 6 5.30 -63.19 -28.93
C HIS A 6 4.83 -61.93 -29.68
N PRO A 7 3.57 -61.87 -30.15
CA PRO A 7 3.04 -60.68 -30.80
C PRO A 7 2.97 -59.51 -29.79
N PRO A 8 3.23 -58.26 -30.23
CA PRO A 8 3.14 -57.11 -29.33
C PRO A 8 1.69 -56.97 -28.83
N LYS A 9 1.50 -57.03 -27.50
CA LYS A 9 0.19 -56.77 -26.86
C LYS A 9 -0.34 -55.44 -27.39
N GLN A 10 -1.48 -55.45 -28.07
CA GLN A 10 -2.21 -54.24 -28.45
C GLN A 10 -2.68 -53.53 -27.18
N ILE A 11 -1.87 -52.62 -26.66
CA ILE A 11 -2.25 -51.79 -25.52
C ILE A 11 -3.27 -50.79 -26.05
N PHE A 12 -4.51 -50.89 -25.57
CA PHE A 12 -5.58 -49.93 -25.88
C PHE A 12 -5.05 -48.48 -25.73
N PRO A 13 -5.27 -47.61 -26.73
CA PRO A 13 -4.66 -46.27 -26.76
C PRO A 13 -5.02 -45.42 -25.53
N LEU A 14 -6.22 -45.61 -24.98
CA LEU A 14 -6.67 -44.98 -23.73
C LEU A 14 -5.87 -45.44 -22.51
N LEU A 15 -5.50 -46.73 -22.42
CA LEU A 15 -4.66 -47.26 -21.35
C LEU A 15 -3.22 -46.74 -21.45
N LYS A 16 -2.73 -46.52 -22.68
CA LYS A 16 -1.41 -45.93 -22.94
C LYS A 16 -1.36 -44.46 -22.49
N LEU A 17 -2.42 -43.69 -22.77
CA LEU A 17 -2.57 -42.30 -22.32
C LEU A 17 -2.69 -42.21 -20.79
N TRP A 18 -3.43 -43.11 -20.14
CA TRP A 18 -3.56 -43.09 -18.67
C TRP A 18 -2.29 -43.53 -17.92
N ARG A 19 -1.50 -44.45 -18.50
CA ARG A 19 -0.19 -44.85 -17.92
C ARG A 19 0.89 -43.78 -18.10
N ASN A 20 0.79 -42.94 -19.12
CA ASN A 20 1.73 -41.83 -19.31
C ASN A 20 1.47 -40.73 -18.27
N LYS A 21 2.51 -40.36 -17.50
CA LYS A 21 2.42 -39.38 -16.41
C LYS A 21 1.93 -38.01 -16.89
N GLU A 22 2.40 -37.55 -18.05
CA GLU A 22 2.04 -36.25 -18.61
C GLU A 22 0.58 -36.24 -19.10
N SER A 23 0.20 -37.24 -19.89
CA SER A 23 -1.16 -37.36 -20.42
C SER A 23 -2.20 -37.53 -19.30
N ARG A 24 -1.89 -38.31 -18.24
CA ARG A 24 -2.76 -38.45 -17.07
C ARG A 24 -2.96 -37.13 -16.32
N ALA A 25 -1.91 -36.32 -16.17
CA ALA A 25 -2.02 -35.02 -15.51
C ALA A 25 -2.97 -34.08 -16.26
N VAL A 26 -2.84 -34.02 -17.60
CA VAL A 26 -3.73 -33.23 -18.46
C VAL A 26 -5.16 -33.73 -18.40
N ILE A 27 -5.38 -35.06 -18.47
CA ILE A 27 -6.72 -35.67 -18.38
C ILE A 27 -7.39 -35.32 -17.05
N ILE A 28 -6.66 -35.45 -15.92
CA ILE A 28 -7.19 -35.10 -14.60
C ILE A 28 -7.52 -33.61 -14.54
N GLN A 29 -6.64 -32.71 -15.03
CA GLN A 29 -6.91 -31.27 -15.04
C GLN A 29 -8.16 -30.91 -15.86
N ILE A 30 -8.32 -31.50 -17.05
CA ILE A 30 -9.51 -31.31 -17.88
C ILE A 30 -10.76 -31.81 -17.15
N LEU A 31 -10.72 -33.01 -16.58
CA LEU A 31 -11.84 -33.59 -15.86
C LEU A 31 -12.21 -32.76 -14.62
N THR A 32 -11.22 -32.32 -13.85
CA THR A 32 -11.42 -31.39 -12.73
C THR A 32 -12.05 -30.09 -13.21
N MET A 33 -11.62 -29.55 -14.35
CA MET A 33 -12.18 -28.32 -14.90
C MET A 33 -13.63 -28.50 -15.36
N ILE A 34 -13.96 -29.63 -15.98
CA ILE A 34 -15.34 -30.00 -16.36
C ILE A 34 -16.21 -30.09 -15.10
N VAL A 35 -15.76 -30.80 -14.07
CA VAL A 35 -16.49 -30.93 -12.81
C VAL A 35 -16.69 -29.57 -12.15
N LEU A 36 -15.66 -28.72 -12.12
CA LEU A 36 -15.74 -27.37 -11.57
C LEU A 36 -16.76 -26.51 -12.33
N PHE A 37 -16.70 -26.48 -13.67
CA PHE A 37 -17.65 -25.71 -14.47
C PHE A 37 -19.07 -26.26 -14.40
N ALA A 38 -19.24 -27.58 -14.34
CA ALA A 38 -20.55 -28.20 -14.13
C ALA A 38 -21.14 -27.80 -12.77
N LEU A 39 -20.32 -27.76 -11.72
CA LEU A 39 -20.74 -27.36 -10.39
C LEU A 39 -21.11 -25.87 -10.35
N ILE A 40 -20.30 -24.99 -10.95
CA ILE A 40 -20.61 -23.56 -11.10
C ILE A 40 -21.91 -23.36 -11.88
N ALA A 41 -22.09 -24.07 -13.00
CA ALA A 41 -23.31 -24.00 -13.80
C ALA A 41 -24.54 -24.50 -13.01
N MET A 42 -24.39 -25.56 -12.21
CA MET A 42 -25.45 -26.07 -11.34
C MET A 42 -25.85 -25.02 -10.30
N ILE A 43 -24.88 -24.38 -9.64
CA ILE A 43 -25.13 -23.30 -8.68
C ILE A 43 -25.84 -22.13 -9.38
N GLY A 44 -25.31 -21.67 -10.52
CA GLY A 44 -25.91 -20.56 -11.28
C GLY A 44 -27.35 -20.85 -11.69
N ARG A 45 -27.61 -22.06 -12.20
CA ARG A 45 -28.96 -22.50 -12.56
C ARG A 45 -29.88 -22.55 -11.34
N ASN A 46 -29.43 -23.09 -10.21
CA ASN A 46 -30.22 -23.13 -8.97
C ASN A 46 -30.54 -21.71 -8.47
N ILE A 47 -29.60 -20.77 -8.55
CA ILE A 47 -29.82 -19.37 -8.18
C ILE A 47 -30.90 -18.75 -9.06
N VAL A 48 -30.80 -18.91 -10.39
CA VAL A 48 -31.79 -18.34 -11.33
C VAL A 48 -33.18 -18.92 -11.08
N ILE A 49 -33.30 -20.24 -10.89
CA ILE A 49 -34.58 -20.89 -10.62
C ILE A 49 -35.17 -20.42 -9.28
N ASN A 50 -34.36 -20.36 -8.22
CA ASN A 50 -34.81 -19.95 -6.89
C ASN A 50 -35.18 -18.46 -6.84
N LEU A 51 -34.44 -17.59 -7.54
CA LEU A 51 -34.77 -16.17 -7.63
C LEU A 51 -36.06 -15.95 -8.41
N ALA A 52 -36.23 -16.63 -9.54
CA ALA A 52 -37.46 -16.56 -10.34
C ALA A 52 -38.68 -17.05 -9.54
N ALA A 53 -38.53 -18.09 -8.72
CA ALA A 53 -39.59 -18.59 -7.84
C ALA A 53 -40.03 -17.58 -6.76
N VAL A 54 -39.15 -16.64 -6.37
CA VAL A 54 -39.42 -15.56 -5.39
C VAL A 54 -39.80 -14.25 -6.12
N GLY A 55 -40.01 -14.28 -7.44
CA GLY A 55 -40.37 -13.11 -8.24
C GLY A 55 -39.23 -12.10 -8.40
N LYS A 56 -37.98 -12.53 -8.28
CA LYS A 56 -36.79 -11.70 -8.51
C LYS A 56 -36.06 -12.17 -9.76
N ASP A 57 -35.77 -11.25 -10.66
CA ASP A 57 -34.94 -11.55 -11.83
C ASP A 57 -33.45 -11.47 -11.48
N PHE A 58 -32.66 -12.42 -11.97
CA PHE A 58 -31.20 -12.31 -11.91
C PHE A 58 -30.74 -11.21 -12.87
N SER A 59 -30.37 -10.04 -12.35
CA SER A 59 -29.92 -8.92 -13.16
C SER A 59 -28.73 -8.18 -12.53
N PHE A 60 -27.88 -7.62 -13.38
CA PHE A 60 -26.82 -6.67 -12.99
C PHE A 60 -27.31 -5.22 -12.98
N GLY A 61 -28.63 -4.99 -13.12
CA GLY A 61 -29.23 -3.66 -13.09
C GLY A 61 -29.03 -2.94 -11.75
N PHE A 62 -28.76 -3.67 -10.67
CA PHE A 62 -28.48 -3.08 -9.36
C PHE A 62 -27.27 -2.12 -9.40
N PHE A 63 -26.31 -2.29 -10.30
CA PHE A 63 -25.17 -1.37 -10.41
C PHE A 63 -25.58 0.05 -10.81
N SER A 64 -26.68 0.22 -11.53
CA SER A 64 -27.21 1.53 -11.94
C SER A 64 -28.28 2.07 -11.00
N TRP A 65 -28.74 1.29 -10.03
CA TRP A 65 -29.71 1.76 -9.05
C TRP A 65 -29.07 2.75 -8.06
N PRO A 66 -29.84 3.74 -7.56
CA PRO A 66 -29.36 4.65 -6.53
C PRO A 66 -28.96 3.88 -5.27
N ALA A 67 -27.77 4.17 -4.75
CA ALA A 67 -27.21 3.47 -3.61
C ALA A 67 -27.99 3.71 -2.30
N ALA A 68 -28.61 4.88 -2.15
CA ALA A 68 -29.44 5.28 -1.02
C ALA A 68 -28.72 5.34 0.36
N TYR A 69 -27.40 5.20 0.41
CA TYR A 69 -26.57 5.47 1.59
C TYR A 69 -25.50 6.52 1.28
N ASP A 70 -25.05 7.24 2.31
CA ASP A 70 -24.05 8.31 2.17
C ASP A 70 -22.63 7.83 2.48
N ILE A 71 -21.63 8.38 1.79
CA ILE A 71 -20.21 8.10 2.04
C ILE A 71 -19.57 9.40 2.55
N THR A 72 -19.32 9.45 3.85
CA THR A 72 -18.89 10.66 4.59
C THR A 72 -17.55 11.23 4.09
N PHE A 73 -16.70 10.42 3.47
CA PHE A 73 -15.38 10.80 2.99
C PHE A 73 -15.17 10.36 1.54
N SER A 74 -15.11 11.32 0.61
CA SER A 74 -14.95 11.06 -0.83
C SER A 74 -14.05 12.13 -1.49
N PRO A 75 -12.73 12.10 -1.23
CA PRO A 75 -11.82 13.18 -1.65
C PRO A 75 -11.54 13.24 -3.15
N PHE A 76 -11.79 12.16 -3.90
CA PHE A 76 -11.42 12.05 -5.32
C PHE A 76 -12.58 12.23 -6.29
N ILE A 77 -13.77 11.74 -5.91
CA ILE A 77 -14.96 11.72 -6.76
C ILE A 77 -16.13 12.16 -5.91
N GLU A 78 -16.85 13.20 -6.35
CA GLU A 78 -18.05 13.65 -5.66
C GLU A 78 -19.10 12.54 -5.60
N TYR A 79 -19.56 12.23 -4.39
CA TYR A 79 -20.55 11.20 -4.13
C TYR A 79 -21.73 11.78 -3.36
N THR A 80 -22.92 11.28 -3.66
CA THR A 80 -24.16 11.57 -2.92
C THR A 80 -24.99 10.29 -2.82
N ASN A 81 -25.93 10.23 -1.88
CA ASN A 81 -26.85 9.09 -1.72
C ASN A 81 -27.73 8.79 -2.95
N LYS A 82 -27.82 9.71 -3.92
CA LYS A 82 -28.49 9.52 -5.21
C LYS A 82 -27.60 8.86 -6.27
N SER A 83 -26.30 8.76 -6.01
CA SER A 83 -25.33 8.14 -6.91
C SER A 83 -25.57 6.63 -7.03
N THR A 84 -25.11 6.05 -8.13
CA THR A 84 -25.31 4.62 -8.41
C THR A 84 -24.43 3.73 -7.52
N HIS A 85 -24.82 2.48 -7.31
CA HIS A 85 -24.00 1.49 -6.59
C HIS A 85 -22.63 1.29 -7.23
N LEU A 86 -22.51 1.34 -8.56
CA LEU A 86 -21.21 1.29 -9.24
C LEU A 86 -20.29 2.42 -8.77
N LYS A 87 -20.82 3.65 -8.70
CA LYS A 87 -20.06 4.81 -8.25
C LYS A 87 -19.68 4.69 -6.78
N ALA A 88 -20.58 4.17 -5.94
CA ALA A 88 -20.29 3.88 -4.53
C ALA A 88 -19.13 2.88 -4.39
N ALA A 89 -19.14 1.80 -5.19
CA ALA A 89 -18.07 0.79 -5.19
C ALA A 89 -16.71 1.36 -5.62
N ILE A 90 -16.69 2.25 -6.62
CA ILE A 90 -15.46 2.93 -7.06
C ILE A 90 -14.94 3.86 -5.96
N VAL A 91 -15.83 4.63 -5.31
CA VAL A 91 -15.46 5.54 -4.23
C VAL A 91 -14.88 4.76 -3.03
N GLY A 92 -15.52 3.66 -2.63
CA GLY A 92 -14.98 2.74 -1.63
C GLY A 92 -13.59 2.25 -2.03
N ALA A 93 -13.46 1.63 -3.20
CA ALA A 93 -12.18 1.12 -3.69
C ALA A 93 -11.05 2.17 -3.67
N LEU A 94 -11.35 3.44 -4.02
CA LEU A 94 -10.41 4.55 -3.94
C LEU A 94 -10.05 4.93 -2.48
N ASN A 95 -11.01 4.91 -1.56
CA ASN A 95 -10.77 5.12 -0.13
C ASN A 95 -9.89 4.01 0.45
N THR A 96 -10.20 2.75 0.16
CA THR A 96 -9.37 1.59 0.55
C THR A 96 -7.94 1.76 0.01
N LEU A 97 -7.80 2.15 -1.26
CA LEU A 97 -6.49 2.37 -1.88
C LEU A 97 -5.73 3.52 -1.21
N LEU A 98 -6.41 4.61 -0.88
CA LEU A 98 -5.83 5.76 -0.18
C LEU A 98 -5.32 5.36 1.21
N VAL A 99 -6.14 4.68 2.00
CA VAL A 99 -5.75 4.16 3.33
C VAL A 99 -4.57 3.20 3.20
N ALA A 100 -4.62 2.28 2.23
CA ALA A 100 -3.55 1.32 1.99
C ALA A 100 -2.24 2.01 1.61
N ALA A 101 -2.27 2.96 0.66
CA ALA A 101 -1.08 3.67 0.21
C ALA A 101 -0.46 4.50 1.33
N CYS A 102 -1.25 5.34 2.00
CA CYS A 102 -0.79 6.15 3.13
C CYS A 102 -0.29 5.27 4.28
N GLY A 103 -1.01 4.19 4.57
CA GLY A 103 -0.67 3.23 5.62
C GLY A 103 0.63 2.49 5.34
N ILE A 104 0.83 2.01 4.11
CA ILE A 104 2.06 1.32 3.69
C ILE A 104 3.27 2.26 3.81
N VAL A 105 3.14 3.51 3.37
CA VAL A 105 4.24 4.50 3.45
C VAL A 105 4.63 4.73 4.91
N LEU A 106 3.66 5.06 5.77
CA LEU A 106 3.92 5.35 7.18
C LEU A 106 4.41 4.10 7.94
N ALA A 107 3.77 2.94 7.73
CA ALA A 107 4.16 1.68 8.34
C ALA A 107 5.58 1.25 7.94
N SER A 108 5.98 1.48 6.68
CA SER A 108 7.33 1.18 6.22
C SER A 108 8.35 2.07 6.92
N ILE A 109 8.13 3.39 6.95
CA ILE A 109 9.04 4.33 7.61
C ILE A 109 9.19 3.98 9.09
N LEU A 110 8.08 3.83 9.81
CA LEU A 110 8.07 3.50 11.24
C LEU A 110 8.62 2.09 11.52
N GLY A 111 8.26 1.12 10.71
CA GLY A 111 8.68 -0.27 10.90
C GLY A 111 10.17 -0.48 10.62
N PHE A 112 10.72 0.11 9.55
CA PHE A 112 12.16 0.06 9.29
C PHE A 112 12.96 0.76 10.37
N THR A 113 12.53 1.95 10.80
CA THR A 113 13.20 2.70 11.88
C THR A 113 13.18 1.92 13.19
N MET A 114 12.02 1.42 13.63
CA MET A 114 11.92 0.58 14.83
C MET A 114 12.70 -0.73 14.72
N GLY A 115 12.72 -1.36 13.54
CA GLY A 115 13.50 -2.58 13.29
C GLY A 115 15.00 -2.37 13.48
N ILE A 116 15.53 -1.23 13.00
CA ILE A 116 16.94 -0.84 13.19
C ILE A 116 17.22 -0.48 14.64
N LEU A 117 16.34 0.33 15.28
CA LEU A 117 16.50 0.71 16.69
C LEU A 117 16.53 -0.51 17.62
N ARG A 118 15.83 -1.58 17.25
CA ARG A 118 15.85 -2.86 17.97
C ARG A 118 17.16 -3.63 17.82
N LEU A 119 17.99 -3.32 16.85
CA LEU A 119 19.36 -3.85 16.72
C LEU A 119 20.41 -2.94 17.35
N SER A 120 19.99 -1.81 17.95
CA SER A 120 20.92 -0.89 18.60
C SER A 120 21.61 -1.55 19.80
N ASN A 121 22.91 -1.28 19.95
CA ASN A 121 23.68 -1.66 21.14
C ASN A 121 23.24 -0.93 22.40
N ASN A 122 22.46 0.16 22.27
CA ASN A 122 21.90 0.87 23.42
C ASN A 122 20.75 0.05 24.02
N TRP A 123 20.99 -0.51 25.21
CA TRP A 123 20.05 -1.35 25.94
C TRP A 123 18.69 -0.67 26.17
N LEU A 124 18.67 0.63 26.50
CA LEU A 124 17.44 1.35 26.81
C LEU A 124 16.55 1.47 25.56
N ILE A 125 17.14 1.88 24.43
CA ILE A 125 16.43 2.00 23.15
C ILE A 125 15.90 0.63 22.71
N ASN A 126 16.75 -0.39 22.75
CA ASN A 126 16.35 -1.76 22.41
C ASN A 126 15.17 -2.23 23.27
N ARG A 127 15.21 -2.00 24.58
CA ARG A 127 14.19 -2.48 25.52
C ARG A 127 12.86 -1.73 25.36
N ILE A 128 12.89 -0.40 25.22
CA ILE A 128 11.68 0.42 25.00
C ILE A 128 10.98 -0.02 23.72
N VAL A 129 11.73 -0.13 22.62
CA VAL A 129 11.19 -0.55 21.32
C VAL A 129 10.67 -2.00 21.38
N TYR A 130 11.38 -2.90 22.08
CA TYR A 130 10.93 -4.28 22.29
C TYR A 130 9.57 -4.34 22.99
N VAL A 131 9.41 -3.64 24.13
CA VAL A 131 8.16 -3.63 24.90
C VAL A 131 7.03 -3.02 24.07
N PHE A 132 7.30 -1.92 23.38
CA PHE A 132 6.31 -1.28 22.50
C PHE A 132 5.83 -2.22 21.39
N ILE A 133 6.75 -2.86 20.68
CA ILE A 133 6.40 -3.80 19.58
C ILE A 133 5.62 -4.99 20.11
N GLU A 134 6.05 -5.60 21.21
CA GLU A 134 5.35 -6.74 21.81
C GLU A 134 3.92 -6.36 22.23
N PHE A 135 3.75 -5.23 22.93
CA PHE A 135 2.43 -4.76 23.32
C PHE A 135 1.53 -4.54 22.09
N MET A 136 2.01 -3.81 21.09
CA MET A 136 1.20 -3.46 19.91
C MET A 136 0.77 -4.68 19.10
N ARG A 137 1.63 -5.70 18.99
CA ARG A 137 1.35 -6.94 18.26
C ARG A 137 0.38 -7.88 18.99
N ASN A 138 0.33 -7.80 20.32
CA ASN A 138 -0.51 -8.65 21.16
C ASN A 138 -1.93 -8.07 21.38
N VAL A 139 -2.19 -6.83 20.95
CA VAL A 139 -3.51 -6.21 21.00
C VAL A 139 -4.20 -6.33 19.63
N PRO A 140 -5.48 -6.78 19.57
CA PRO A 140 -6.25 -6.83 18.33
C PRO A 140 -6.28 -5.49 17.58
N VAL A 141 -6.07 -5.52 16.26
CA VAL A 141 -6.05 -4.32 15.41
C VAL A 141 -7.34 -3.50 15.49
N LEU A 142 -8.49 -4.16 15.65
CA LEU A 142 -9.77 -3.47 15.84
C LEU A 142 -9.78 -2.60 17.11
N ILE A 143 -9.15 -3.05 18.20
CA ILE A 143 -9.05 -2.27 19.44
C ILE A 143 -8.19 -1.03 19.20
N HIS A 144 -7.10 -1.13 18.45
CA HIS A 144 -6.28 0.04 18.08
C HIS A 144 -7.08 1.07 17.27
N ILE A 145 -7.88 0.61 16.30
CA ILE A 145 -8.74 1.48 15.48
C ILE A 145 -9.78 2.18 16.36
N LEU A 146 -10.51 1.43 17.18
CA LEU A 146 -11.54 1.97 18.07
C LEU A 146 -10.94 2.92 19.12
N ALA A 147 -9.79 2.57 19.70
CA ALA A 147 -9.12 3.40 20.69
C ALA A 147 -8.65 4.73 20.09
N LEU A 148 -7.95 4.72 18.94
CA LEU A 148 -7.51 5.96 18.31
C LEU A 148 -8.69 6.83 17.86
N TYR A 149 -9.77 6.23 17.36
CA TYR A 149 -10.96 6.97 17.01
C TYR A 149 -11.62 7.60 18.24
N ALA A 150 -11.82 6.81 19.31
CA ALA A 150 -12.39 7.30 20.55
C ALA A 150 -11.54 8.42 21.17
N LEU A 151 -10.21 8.27 21.20
CA LEU A 151 -9.28 9.29 21.69
C LEU A 151 -9.40 10.58 20.86
N THR A 152 -9.48 10.46 19.54
CA THR A 152 -9.63 11.60 18.62
C THR A 152 -10.94 12.35 18.87
N VAL A 153 -12.06 11.64 19.04
CA VAL A 153 -13.38 12.27 19.22
C VAL A 153 -13.58 12.83 20.63
N THR A 154 -12.97 12.21 21.65
CA THR A 154 -13.19 12.58 23.07
C THR A 154 -12.17 13.58 23.62
N LEU A 155 -10.89 13.47 23.23
CA LEU A 155 -9.83 14.33 23.77
C LEU A 155 -9.65 15.61 22.96
N LEU A 156 -9.93 15.60 21.65
CA LEU A 156 -9.79 16.81 20.85
C LEU A 156 -10.94 17.78 21.11
N PRO A 157 -10.67 19.09 21.06
CA PRO A 157 -11.71 20.09 21.28
C PRO A 157 -12.71 20.14 20.11
N PRO A 158 -13.93 20.66 20.36
CA PRO A 158 -14.90 20.93 19.31
C PRO A 158 -14.36 21.97 18.32
N ALA A 159 -14.84 21.93 17.07
CA ALA A 159 -14.36 22.80 15.98
C ALA A 159 -14.29 24.31 16.31
N ARG A 160 -15.14 24.82 17.21
CA ARG A 160 -15.10 26.23 17.65
C ARG A 160 -13.88 26.61 18.48
N LYS A 161 -13.29 25.64 19.19
CA LYS A 161 -12.08 25.77 20.00
C LYS A 161 -10.97 24.90 19.41
N ALA A 162 -10.95 24.74 18.09
CA ALA A 162 -9.95 23.94 17.41
C ALA A 162 -8.54 24.44 17.77
N ILE A 163 -7.62 23.49 17.94
CA ILE A 163 -6.22 23.79 18.21
C ILE A 163 -5.61 24.28 16.91
N ASP A 164 -5.09 25.49 16.92
CA ASP A 164 -4.28 26.02 15.83
C ASP A 164 -2.84 25.50 15.98
N VAL A 165 -2.39 24.68 15.04
CA VAL A 165 -1.07 24.03 15.06
C VAL A 165 -0.07 24.81 14.18
N GLY A 166 -0.55 25.73 13.35
CA GLY A 166 0.20 26.29 12.23
C GLY A 166 0.15 27.80 12.09
N GLY A 167 -0.25 28.53 13.12
CA GLY A 167 -0.36 29.99 13.08
C GLY A 167 -1.45 30.49 12.12
N GLY A 168 -2.54 29.74 11.99
CA GLY A 168 -3.71 30.07 11.18
C GLY A 168 -3.92 29.17 9.96
N ASN A 169 -2.99 28.26 9.67
CA ASN A 169 -3.04 27.40 8.48
C ASN A 169 -3.62 26.00 8.75
N PHE A 170 -3.40 25.47 9.95
CA PHE A 170 -3.75 24.08 10.30
C PHE A 170 -4.59 24.05 11.58
N PHE A 171 -5.78 23.46 11.50
CA PHE A 171 -6.69 23.38 12.64
C PHE A 171 -7.01 21.92 12.98
N LEU A 172 -6.83 21.56 14.24
CA LEU A 172 -7.13 20.23 14.76
C LEU A 172 -8.37 20.29 15.67
N SER A 173 -9.34 19.43 15.39
CA SER A 173 -10.58 19.31 16.17
C SER A 173 -11.07 17.86 16.24
N ASN A 174 -12.05 17.61 17.09
CA ASN A 174 -12.75 16.33 17.13
C ASN A 174 -13.56 16.00 15.86
N ARG A 175 -13.68 16.94 14.92
CA ARG A 175 -14.32 16.75 13.60
C ARG A 175 -13.32 16.51 12.47
N GLY A 176 -12.03 16.45 12.78
CA GLY A 176 -10.97 16.21 11.82
C GLY A 176 -9.86 17.25 11.86
N PHE A 177 -8.92 17.05 10.95
CA PHE A 177 -7.76 17.92 10.74
C PHE A 177 -7.95 18.72 9.45
N TYR A 178 -8.00 20.04 9.58
CA TYR A 178 -8.21 20.95 8.46
C TYR A 178 -6.86 21.49 8.00
N VAL A 179 -6.59 21.31 6.71
CA VAL A 179 -5.36 21.72 6.05
C VAL A 179 -5.69 22.62 4.85
N PRO A 180 -4.79 23.51 4.42
CA PRO A 180 -5.01 24.31 3.22
C PRO A 180 -5.10 23.40 2.00
N SER A 181 -6.10 23.62 1.15
CA SER A 181 -6.22 22.90 -0.13
C SER A 181 -5.43 23.65 -1.21
N PRO A 182 -4.67 22.92 -2.07
CA PRO A 182 -4.03 23.54 -3.22
C PRO A 182 -5.07 23.86 -4.30
N ILE A 183 -5.08 25.10 -4.78
CA ILE A 183 -5.83 25.53 -5.96
C ILE A 183 -4.82 25.65 -7.11
N PHE A 184 -5.06 24.88 -8.17
CA PHE A 184 -4.26 24.93 -9.38
C PHE A 184 -4.79 26.01 -10.31
N GLU A 185 -3.99 27.05 -10.53
CA GLU A 185 -4.33 28.16 -11.41
C GLU A 185 -3.82 27.91 -12.84
N SER A 186 -4.12 28.85 -13.76
CA SER A 186 -3.63 28.80 -15.13
C SER A 186 -2.09 28.77 -15.16
N GLY A 187 -1.50 27.71 -15.70
CA GLY A 187 -0.05 27.51 -15.74
C GLY A 187 0.45 26.33 -14.91
N ALA A 188 -0.34 25.84 -13.95
CA ALA A 188 0.04 24.70 -13.11
C ALA A 188 0.30 23.42 -13.93
N GLY A 189 -0.49 23.19 -15.00
CA GLY A 189 -0.29 22.06 -15.90
C GLY A 189 1.08 22.07 -16.60
N PHE A 190 1.57 23.26 -16.98
CA PHE A 190 2.90 23.40 -17.61
C PHE A 190 4.03 23.09 -16.62
N VAL A 191 3.92 23.56 -15.38
CA VAL A 191 4.85 23.22 -14.30
C VAL A 191 4.87 21.70 -14.07
N GLY A 192 3.70 21.05 -14.09
CA GLY A 192 3.59 19.59 -13.98
C GLY A 192 4.30 18.84 -15.11
N ILE A 193 4.17 19.30 -16.36
CA ILE A 193 4.87 18.71 -17.51
C ILE A 193 6.39 18.84 -17.35
N ILE A 194 6.88 20.02 -16.95
CA ILE A 194 8.32 20.26 -16.74
C ILE A 194 8.86 19.37 -15.62
N PHE A 195 8.11 19.22 -14.53
CA PHE A 195 8.48 18.30 -13.45
C PHE A 195 8.64 16.86 -13.95
N ILE A 196 7.72 16.36 -14.77
CA ILE A 196 7.80 15.02 -15.37
C ILE A 196 9.01 14.90 -16.30
N LEU A 197 9.26 15.89 -17.15
CA LEU A 197 10.44 15.92 -18.02
C LEU A 197 11.74 15.92 -17.21
N ALA A 198 11.79 16.68 -16.11
CA ALA A 198 12.94 16.72 -15.21
C ALA A 198 13.21 15.37 -14.54
N LEU A 199 12.16 14.62 -14.18
CA LEU A 199 12.29 13.24 -13.69
C LEU A 199 12.87 12.31 -14.75
N ILE A 200 12.40 12.41 -16.00
CA ILE A 200 12.91 11.60 -17.13
C ILE A 200 14.39 11.90 -17.39
N VAL A 201 14.77 13.18 -17.48
CA VAL A 201 16.16 13.60 -17.70
C VAL A 201 17.05 13.14 -16.55
N SER A 202 16.60 13.30 -15.31
CA SER A 202 17.31 12.83 -14.11
C SER A 202 17.52 11.32 -14.11
N TYR A 203 16.52 10.54 -14.55
CA TYR A 203 16.64 9.09 -14.73
C TYR A 203 17.65 8.71 -15.81
N LEU A 204 17.62 9.37 -16.97
CA LEU A 204 18.57 9.14 -18.06
C LEU A 204 20.00 9.49 -17.62
N PHE A 205 20.19 10.59 -16.91
CA PHE A 205 21.48 10.98 -16.34
C PHE A 205 22.02 9.94 -15.36
N LYS A 206 21.17 9.45 -14.44
CA LYS A 206 21.54 8.35 -13.52
C LYS A 206 21.97 7.10 -14.27
N ARG A 207 21.23 6.71 -15.31
CA ARG A 207 21.55 5.51 -16.12
C ARG A 207 22.89 5.66 -16.83
N TRP A 208 23.16 6.83 -17.41
CA TRP A 208 24.42 7.16 -18.05
C TRP A 208 25.59 7.18 -17.06
N ALA A 209 25.42 7.82 -15.89
CA ALA A 209 26.45 7.91 -14.86
C ALA A 209 26.83 6.52 -14.33
N ASN A 210 25.86 5.64 -14.11
CA ASN A 210 26.11 4.25 -13.70
C ASN A 210 26.87 3.47 -14.77
N LYS A 211 26.56 3.68 -16.05
CA LYS A 211 27.27 3.04 -17.17
C LYS A 211 28.75 3.45 -17.18
N ILE A 212 29.02 4.75 -17.09
CA ILE A 212 30.40 5.25 -17.06
C ILE A 212 31.14 4.81 -15.81
N GLN A 213 30.48 4.76 -14.65
CA GLN A 213 31.10 4.25 -13.43
C GLN A 213 31.51 2.78 -13.58
N ASN A 214 30.69 1.95 -14.23
CA ASN A 214 31.01 0.55 -14.49
C ASN A 214 32.16 0.37 -15.50
N GLU A 215 32.25 1.25 -16.50
CA GLU A 215 33.30 1.18 -17.55
C GLU A 215 34.63 1.82 -17.11
N THR A 216 34.59 2.92 -16.36
CA THR A 216 35.77 3.77 -16.08
C THR A 216 36.12 3.92 -14.60
N GLY A 217 35.26 3.45 -13.70
CA GLY A 217 35.43 3.60 -12.24
C GLY A 217 35.19 5.02 -11.71
N LYS A 218 34.96 6.03 -12.57
CA LYS A 218 34.71 7.41 -12.15
C LYS A 218 33.30 7.56 -11.58
N ILE A 219 33.21 8.08 -10.36
CA ILE A 219 31.94 8.28 -9.65
C ILE A 219 31.47 9.72 -9.89
N TYR A 220 30.30 9.87 -10.51
CA TYR A 220 29.64 11.17 -10.64
C TYR A 220 28.65 11.40 -9.49
N PRO A 221 28.48 12.65 -8.99
CA PRO A 221 27.57 12.96 -7.89
C PRO A 221 26.11 13.03 -8.39
N VAL A 222 25.54 11.88 -8.73
CA VAL A 222 24.19 11.77 -9.33
C VAL A 222 23.13 12.46 -8.49
N PHE A 223 23.16 12.29 -7.17
CA PHE A 223 22.17 12.87 -6.26
C PHE A 223 22.03 14.39 -6.42
N TRP A 224 23.14 15.13 -6.40
CA TRP A 224 23.13 16.58 -6.46
C TRP A 224 22.66 17.12 -7.81
N PHE A 225 23.12 16.51 -8.91
CA PHE A 225 22.67 16.90 -10.25
C PHE A 225 21.21 16.54 -10.49
N SER A 226 20.77 15.34 -10.10
CA SER A 226 19.37 14.92 -10.20
C SER A 226 18.45 15.85 -9.41
N THR A 227 18.81 16.18 -8.18
CA THR A 227 18.05 17.12 -7.34
C THR A 227 18.06 18.52 -7.94
N GLY A 228 19.22 18.99 -8.44
CA GLY A 228 19.36 20.29 -9.09
C GLY A 228 18.51 20.42 -10.36
N ILE A 229 18.47 19.37 -11.20
CA ILE A 229 17.63 19.34 -12.41
C ILE A 229 16.16 19.37 -12.00
N ILE A 230 15.73 18.49 -11.09
CA ILE A 230 14.32 18.38 -10.68
C ILE A 230 13.85 19.68 -10.03
N ILE A 231 14.55 20.15 -8.99
CA ILE A 231 14.14 21.34 -8.25
C ILE A 231 14.36 22.60 -9.10
N GLY A 232 15.51 22.73 -9.74
CA GLY A 232 15.87 23.93 -10.50
C GLY A 232 14.94 24.18 -11.68
N THR A 233 14.73 23.19 -12.55
CA THR A 233 13.87 23.38 -13.74
C THR A 233 12.41 23.58 -13.36
N THR A 234 11.91 22.85 -12.36
CA THR A 234 10.54 23.01 -11.86
C THR A 234 10.34 24.36 -11.18
N ALA A 235 11.33 24.83 -10.40
CA ALA A 235 11.28 26.16 -9.79
C ALA A 235 11.29 27.26 -10.85
N ILE A 236 12.15 27.17 -11.87
CA ILE A 236 12.16 28.14 -12.98
C ILE A 236 10.79 28.18 -13.67
N ALA A 237 10.21 27.03 -13.98
CA ALA A 237 8.87 26.95 -14.56
C ALA A 237 7.80 27.58 -13.66
N TYR A 238 7.87 27.33 -12.35
CA TYR A 238 6.95 27.87 -11.37
C TYR A 238 6.99 29.41 -11.30
N PHE A 239 8.18 30.00 -11.29
CA PHE A 239 8.32 31.46 -11.29
C PHE A 239 7.93 32.08 -12.64
N LEU A 240 8.29 31.46 -13.77
CA LEU A 240 7.94 31.95 -15.11
C LEU A 240 6.44 31.95 -15.37
N THR A 241 5.71 30.99 -14.78
CA THR A 241 4.24 30.89 -14.89
C THR A 241 3.50 31.74 -13.85
N GLY A 242 4.21 32.55 -13.05
CA GLY A 242 3.59 33.48 -12.11
C GLY A 242 3.10 32.83 -10.82
N MET A 243 3.73 31.74 -10.36
CA MET A 243 3.34 31.02 -9.13
C MET A 243 1.91 30.47 -9.17
N PRO A 244 1.57 29.57 -10.12
CA PRO A 244 0.20 29.13 -10.39
C PRO A 244 -0.38 28.16 -9.35
N LEU A 245 0.09 28.22 -8.11
CA LEU A 245 -0.35 27.40 -6.99
C LEU A 245 -0.72 28.32 -5.82
N SER A 246 -2.01 28.51 -5.61
CA SER A 246 -2.54 29.20 -4.43
C SER A 246 -3.08 28.20 -3.42
N TRP A 247 -3.22 28.66 -2.17
CA TRP A 247 -3.68 27.84 -1.06
C TRP A 247 -4.96 28.42 -0.48
N GLU A 248 -6.02 27.63 -0.45
CA GLU A 248 -7.25 28.02 0.25
C GLU A 248 -7.14 27.64 1.72
N ILE A 249 -7.06 28.65 2.58
CA ILE A 249 -6.93 28.45 4.03
C ILE A 249 -8.31 28.13 4.63
N PRO A 250 -8.44 27.08 5.46
CA PRO A 250 -9.68 26.76 6.13
C PRO A 250 -10.07 27.87 7.13
N VAL A 251 -11.27 28.45 6.99
CA VAL A 251 -11.78 29.48 7.90
C VAL A 251 -13.02 28.97 8.64
N LEU A 252 -13.07 29.17 9.96
CA LEU A 252 -14.24 28.82 10.76
C LEU A 252 -15.42 29.74 10.36
N LYS A 253 -16.43 29.18 9.71
CA LYS A 253 -17.67 29.88 9.33
C LYS A 253 -18.88 29.18 9.96
N GLY A 254 -19.47 29.81 10.97
CA GLY A 254 -20.61 29.26 11.71
C GLY A 254 -20.19 28.17 12.69
N PHE A 255 -20.67 26.93 12.48
CA PHE A 255 -20.39 25.80 13.36
C PHE A 255 -19.26 24.88 12.88
N ASN A 256 -18.70 25.13 11.69
CA ASN A 256 -17.68 24.29 11.07
C ASN A 256 -16.70 25.12 10.21
N PHE A 257 -15.57 24.53 9.82
CA PHE A 257 -14.65 25.14 8.87
C PHE A 257 -15.21 25.06 7.44
N LYS A 258 -14.99 26.12 6.66
CA LYS A 258 -15.26 26.20 5.22
C LYS A 258 -13.97 26.57 4.48
N GLY A 259 -13.82 26.02 3.27
CA GLY A 259 -12.58 26.10 2.51
C GLY A 259 -11.53 25.11 3.02
N GLY A 260 -10.47 24.91 2.24
CA GLY A 260 -9.42 23.96 2.58
C GLY A 260 -9.85 22.50 2.39
N MET A 261 -8.97 21.58 2.79
CA MET A 261 -9.22 20.15 2.82
C MET A 261 -9.42 19.69 4.27
N ALA A 262 -10.50 18.95 4.53
CA ALA A 262 -10.78 18.36 5.84
C ALA A 262 -10.45 16.87 5.83
N VAL A 263 -9.42 16.48 6.57
CA VAL A 263 -9.12 15.07 6.82
C VAL A 263 -9.99 14.59 7.97
N LYS A 264 -10.89 13.66 7.66
CA LYS A 264 -11.89 13.14 8.59
C LYS A 264 -11.25 12.36 9.75
N PRO A 265 -11.80 12.44 10.97
CA PRO A 265 -11.24 11.77 12.14
C PRO A 265 -11.26 10.24 11.99
N GLU A 266 -12.24 9.69 11.29
CA GLU A 266 -12.35 8.26 11.00
C GLU A 266 -11.17 7.79 10.14
N PHE A 267 -10.84 8.54 9.08
CA PHE A 267 -9.68 8.27 8.24
C PHE A 267 -8.36 8.37 9.02
N LEU A 268 -8.18 9.43 9.82
CA LEU A 268 -6.97 9.62 10.62
C LEU A 268 -6.76 8.47 11.61
N ALA A 269 -7.82 8.09 12.33
CA ALA A 269 -7.77 7.01 13.29
C ALA A 269 -7.42 5.67 12.62
N LEU A 270 -8.07 5.35 11.51
CA LEU A 270 -7.80 4.14 10.74
C LEU A 270 -6.37 4.12 10.20
N TRP A 271 -5.96 5.20 9.53
CA TRP A 271 -4.63 5.33 8.93
C TRP A 271 -3.55 5.15 9.99
N LEU A 272 -3.64 5.84 11.12
CA LEU A 272 -2.66 5.74 12.20
C LEU A 272 -2.68 4.35 12.85
N ALA A 273 -3.85 3.81 13.18
CA ALA A 273 -3.98 2.49 13.82
C ALA A 273 -3.34 1.40 12.98
N LEU A 274 -3.70 1.33 11.70
CA LEU A 274 -3.15 0.33 10.78
C LEU A 274 -1.66 0.55 10.56
N SER A 275 -1.21 1.80 10.44
CA SER A 275 0.21 2.11 10.25
C SER A 275 1.06 1.65 11.43
N TYR A 276 0.67 1.98 12.67
CA TYR A 276 1.40 1.59 13.87
C TYR A 276 1.37 0.07 14.09
N TYR A 277 0.21 -0.55 13.92
CA TYR A 277 0.07 -1.99 14.05
C TYR A 277 0.97 -2.71 13.05
N THR A 278 0.88 -2.38 11.76
CA THR A 278 1.70 -3.01 10.70
C THR A 278 3.18 -2.67 10.86
N ALA A 279 3.55 -1.46 11.30
CA ALA A 279 4.93 -1.08 11.55
C ALA A 279 5.63 -2.02 12.55
N CYS A 280 4.91 -2.51 13.56
CA CYS A 280 5.48 -3.43 14.55
C CYS A 280 5.83 -4.80 13.93
N PHE A 281 5.02 -5.31 13.01
CA PHE A 281 5.34 -6.54 12.26
C PHE A 281 6.48 -6.31 11.26
N ILE A 282 6.48 -5.15 10.59
CA ILE A 282 7.58 -4.76 9.70
C ILE A 282 8.91 -4.69 10.48
N ALA A 283 8.91 -4.13 11.68
CA ALA A 283 10.10 -4.05 12.53
C ALA A 283 10.68 -5.42 12.87
N GLU A 284 9.84 -6.42 13.16
CA GLU A 284 10.28 -7.82 13.34
C GLU A 284 10.88 -8.41 12.07
N ILE A 285 10.23 -8.20 10.93
CA ILE A 285 10.70 -8.69 9.63
C ILE A 285 12.07 -8.11 9.31
N VAL A 286 12.23 -6.79 9.49
CA VAL A 286 13.50 -6.10 9.23
C VAL A 286 14.60 -6.62 10.16
N ARG A 287 14.31 -6.75 11.46
CA ARG A 287 15.27 -7.29 12.44
C ARG A 287 15.68 -8.73 12.08
N ALA A 288 14.71 -9.60 11.82
CA ALA A 288 14.94 -11.00 11.48
C ALA A 288 15.71 -11.12 10.15
N GLY A 289 15.39 -10.28 9.17
CA GLY A 289 16.10 -10.22 7.91
C GLY A 289 17.57 -9.83 8.05
N ILE A 290 17.88 -8.83 8.87
CA ILE A 290 19.28 -8.43 9.13
C ILE A 290 20.03 -9.54 9.87
N LEU A 291 19.42 -10.16 10.89
CA LEU A 291 20.03 -11.24 11.66
C LEU A 291 20.17 -12.57 10.88
N SER A 292 19.45 -12.73 9.77
CA SER A 292 19.56 -13.91 8.91
C SER A 292 20.87 -13.95 8.11
N VAL A 293 21.57 -12.82 7.98
CA VAL A 293 22.85 -12.74 7.28
C VAL A 293 23.95 -13.29 8.18
N SER A 294 24.71 -14.28 7.69
CA SER A 294 25.80 -14.90 8.45
C SER A 294 26.84 -13.89 8.92
N TYR A 295 27.26 -13.99 10.19
CA TYR A 295 28.32 -13.16 10.76
C TYR A 295 29.63 -13.22 9.97
N GLY A 296 29.94 -14.35 9.31
CA GLY A 296 31.12 -14.49 8.47
C GLY A 296 31.18 -13.50 7.29
N GLN A 297 30.03 -13.03 6.79
CA GLN A 297 30.00 -11.97 5.76
C GLN A 297 30.50 -10.63 6.30
N THR A 298 30.15 -10.32 7.54
CA THR A 298 30.61 -9.13 8.26
C THR A 298 32.10 -9.22 8.56
N GLU A 299 32.57 -10.37 9.04
CA GLU A 299 34.00 -10.63 9.32
C GLU A 299 34.85 -10.55 8.04
N ALA A 300 34.41 -11.17 6.95
CA ALA A 300 35.09 -11.10 5.66
C ALA A 300 35.17 -9.65 5.13
N SER A 301 34.11 -8.87 5.32
CA SER A 301 34.09 -7.45 4.93
C SER A 301 35.10 -6.62 5.74
N TYR A 302 35.22 -6.88 7.04
CA TYR A 302 36.19 -6.23 7.91
C TYR A 302 37.63 -6.67 7.60
N ALA A 303 37.86 -7.94 7.24
CA ALA A 303 39.16 -8.43 6.78
C ALA A 303 39.62 -7.74 5.48
N LEU A 304 38.67 -7.33 4.62
CA LEU A 304 38.93 -6.51 3.42
C LEU A 304 39.06 -5.01 3.71
N GLY A 305 39.04 -4.58 4.98
CA GLY A 305 39.19 -3.18 5.38
C GLY A 305 37.97 -2.30 5.14
N LEU A 306 36.78 -2.88 4.90
CA LEU A 306 35.56 -2.11 4.70
C LEU A 306 35.08 -1.48 6.01
N LYS A 307 34.75 -0.19 5.97
CA LYS A 307 34.11 0.52 7.09
C LYS A 307 32.69 -0.03 7.33
N THR A 308 32.22 -0.03 8.57
CA THR A 308 30.88 -0.53 8.97
C THR A 308 29.74 -0.03 8.09
N ASN A 309 29.72 1.26 7.73
CA ASN A 309 28.68 1.79 6.84
C ASN A 309 28.72 1.17 5.44
N ARG A 310 29.90 0.85 4.91
CA ARG A 310 30.06 0.18 3.62
C ARG A 310 29.72 -1.30 3.73
N THR A 311 30.11 -1.97 4.82
CA THR A 311 29.70 -3.35 5.10
C THR A 311 28.17 -3.47 5.16
N LEU A 312 27.50 -2.56 5.87
CA LEU A 312 26.04 -2.51 5.92
C LEU A 312 25.43 -2.28 4.53
N GLN A 313 25.87 -1.25 3.80
CA GLN A 313 25.26 -0.87 2.52
C GLN A 313 25.52 -1.87 1.38
N LEU A 314 26.72 -2.46 1.34
CA LEU A 314 27.17 -3.26 0.19
C LEU A 314 27.04 -4.76 0.42
N VAL A 315 27.04 -5.22 1.67
CA VAL A 315 27.07 -6.65 1.99
C VAL A 315 25.81 -7.08 2.74
N ILE A 316 25.53 -6.47 3.90
CA ILE A 316 24.45 -6.95 4.78
C ILE A 316 23.07 -6.59 4.23
N VAL A 317 22.81 -5.30 3.94
CA VAL A 317 21.50 -4.82 3.50
C VAL A 317 21.02 -5.50 2.20
N PRO A 318 21.85 -5.64 1.14
CA PRO A 318 21.42 -6.30 -0.09
C PRO A 318 21.01 -7.77 0.10
N GLN A 319 21.66 -8.49 1.02
CA GLN A 319 21.32 -9.87 1.36
C GLN A 319 20.06 -9.93 2.22
N ALA A 320 19.98 -9.11 3.27
CA ALA A 320 18.83 -9.01 4.14
C ALA A 320 17.55 -8.64 3.37
N LEU A 321 17.63 -7.74 2.39
CA LEU A 321 16.49 -7.33 1.56
C LEU A 321 15.82 -8.51 0.85
N ARG A 322 16.59 -9.51 0.39
CA ARG A 322 16.03 -10.70 -0.27
C ARG A 322 15.15 -11.54 0.67
N VAL A 323 15.46 -11.51 1.96
CA VAL A 323 14.69 -12.20 3.02
C VAL A 323 13.52 -11.34 3.50
N ILE A 324 13.70 -10.00 3.53
CA ILE A 324 12.72 -9.04 4.03
C ILE A 324 11.56 -8.82 3.05
N ILE A 325 11.83 -8.73 1.74
CA ILE A 325 10.83 -8.32 0.75
C ILE A 325 9.60 -9.27 0.70
N PRO A 326 9.75 -10.60 0.64
CA PRO A 326 8.59 -11.49 0.56
C PRO A 326 7.57 -11.33 1.70
N PRO A 327 7.96 -11.35 3.00
CA PRO A 327 7.02 -11.14 4.10
C PRO A 327 6.51 -9.69 4.18
N LEU A 328 7.27 -8.68 3.73
CA LEU A 328 6.75 -7.30 3.63
C LEU A 328 5.54 -7.21 2.68
N CYS A 329 5.61 -7.86 1.52
CA CYS A 329 4.49 -7.90 0.59
C CYS A 329 3.24 -8.50 1.25
N SER A 330 3.39 -9.56 2.05
CA SER A 330 2.29 -10.13 2.83
C SER A 330 1.73 -9.14 3.86
N GLN A 331 2.58 -8.34 4.52
CA GLN A 331 2.12 -7.31 5.46
C GLN A 331 1.39 -6.17 4.77
N PHE A 332 1.81 -5.76 3.57
CA PHE A 332 1.07 -4.76 2.79
C PHE A 332 -0.31 -5.27 2.36
N LEU A 333 -0.40 -6.52 1.91
CA LEU A 333 -1.69 -7.15 1.62
C LEU A 333 -2.59 -7.26 2.86
N ASN A 334 -2.01 -7.55 4.02
CA ASN A 334 -2.76 -7.59 5.28
C ASN A 334 -3.23 -6.20 5.71
N LEU A 335 -2.42 -5.15 5.53
CA LEU A 335 -2.83 -3.77 5.80
C LEU A 335 -4.03 -3.40 4.92
N THR A 336 -3.98 -3.69 3.61
CA THR A 336 -5.11 -3.45 2.71
C THR A 336 -6.34 -4.25 3.12
N LYS A 337 -6.21 -5.54 3.47
CA LYS A 337 -7.35 -6.35 3.93
C LYS A 337 -7.94 -5.82 5.25
N ASN A 338 -7.10 -5.34 6.15
CA ASN A 338 -7.51 -4.81 7.44
C ASN A 338 -8.15 -3.41 7.34
N SER A 339 -8.04 -2.70 6.20
CA SER A 339 -8.76 -1.43 6.01
C SER A 339 -10.27 -1.63 6.13
N SER A 340 -10.79 -2.77 5.70
CA SER A 340 -12.22 -3.12 5.82
C SER A 340 -12.78 -3.11 7.26
N LEU A 341 -11.92 -3.16 8.29
CA LEU A 341 -12.34 -3.00 9.69
C LEU A 341 -12.81 -1.57 10.01
N ALA A 342 -12.57 -0.62 9.11
CA ALA A 342 -12.95 0.78 9.26
C ALA A 342 -14.47 1.00 9.34
N ILE A 343 -15.26 0.04 8.86
CA ILE A 343 -16.71 0.04 9.05
C ILE A 343 -17.11 0.15 10.53
N ALA A 344 -16.27 -0.35 11.45
CA ALA A 344 -16.51 -0.27 12.89
C ALA A 344 -16.49 1.16 13.45
N ILE A 345 -15.85 2.10 12.75
CA ILE A 345 -15.82 3.53 13.10
C ILE A 345 -16.63 4.39 12.12
N GLY A 346 -17.44 3.76 11.25
CA GLY A 346 -18.28 4.47 10.27
C GLY A 346 -17.51 5.05 9.08
N TYR A 347 -16.26 4.63 8.86
CA TYR A 347 -15.55 4.93 7.62
C TYR A 347 -15.99 3.94 6.54
N MET A 348 -16.43 4.47 5.39
CA MET A 348 -16.89 3.67 4.27
C MET A 348 -15.82 3.64 3.18
N ASP A 349 -15.16 2.49 3.05
CA ASP A 349 -14.08 2.21 2.11
C ASP A 349 -14.29 0.93 1.29
#